data_AF-A0A849ZUG4-F1
#
_entry.id   AF-A0A849ZUG4-F1
#
_cell.length_a   1.000
_cell.length_b   1.000
_cell.length_c   1.000
_cell.angle_alpha   90.00
_cell.angle_beta   90.00
_cell.angle_gamma   90.00
#
_symmetry.space_group_name_H-M   'P 1'
#
loop_
_entity.id
_entity.type
_entity.pdbx_description
1 polymer ?
#
loop_
_entity_poly.entity_id
_entity_poly.type
_entity_poly.pdbx_seq_one_letter_code
_entity_poly.pdbx_strand_id
1 'polypeptide(L)'
;MARLLIAALLGGLVHYLWGTLSWTVLPFHTMTMNQAPDEAGLSAALAALPESGVYYIPGMPHDHATGAATPEQVEAWAARHRAGPLASIYLRLEGAQPMSPRVFAVGFLLSASSAFLVALILKAAAIATYRLRAAIGALIGVFLAIQADLMLWNYMFFPLDHTLAMMLDAVAGWTLAGLAIAAVMRPARPVPPLA
;
A
#
# COMPACT_ATOMS: atom_id res chain seq x y z
N MET A 1 2.56 18.04 22.72
CA MET A 1 3.12 17.93 21.36
C MET A 1 4.31 16.98 21.32
N ALA A 2 5.31 17.11 22.20
CA ALA A 2 6.51 16.25 22.21
C ALA A 2 6.24 14.74 22.11
N ARG A 3 5.33 14.17 22.91
CA ARG A 3 4.98 12.74 22.84
C ARG A 3 4.44 12.30 21.49
N LEU A 4 3.69 13.17 20.81
CA LEU A 4 3.13 12.88 19.49
C LEU A 4 4.24 12.77 18.45
N LEU A 5 5.21 13.70 18.49
CA LEU A 5 6.38 13.68 17.61
C LEU A 5 7.28 12.48 17.88
N ILE A 6 7.52 12.15 19.16
CA ILE A 6 8.31 10.96 19.53
C ILE A 6 7.60 9.68 19.07
N ALA A 7 6.28 9.59 19.25
CA ALA A 7 5.50 8.45 18.79
C ALA A 7 5.53 8.31 17.26
N ALA A 8 5.46 9.42 16.53
CA ALA A 8 5.59 9.44 15.08
C ALA A 8 6.96 8.93 14.60
N LEU A 9 8.05 9.47 15.18
CA LEU A 9 9.40 9.07 14.80
C LEU A 9 9.67 7.61 15.16
N LEU A 10 9.29 7.17 16.37
CA LEU A 10 9.53 5.80 16.81
C LEU A 10 8.65 4.79 16.04
N GLY A 11 7.36 5.06 15.90
CA GLY A 11 6.44 4.22 15.14
C GLY A 11 6.82 4.15 13.66
N GLY A 12 7.17 5.29 13.07
CA GLY A 12 7.66 5.38 11.70
C GLY A 12 8.96 4.62 11.50
N LEU A 13 9.91 4.73 12.43
CA LEU A 13 11.16 3.98 12.39
C LEU A 13 10.91 2.47 12.46
N VAL A 14 10.06 2.02 13.38
CA VAL A 14 9.73 0.59 13.50
C VAL A 14 9.06 0.07 12.23
N HIS A 15 8.09 0.80 11.67
CA HIS A 15 7.46 0.44 10.41
C HIS A 15 8.46 0.40 9.24
N TYR A 16 9.32 1.40 9.14
CA TYR A 16 10.33 1.50 8.09
C TYR A 16 11.36 0.36 8.16
N LEU A 17 11.80 0.01 9.36
CA LEU A 17 12.70 -1.13 9.57
C LEU A 17 12.02 -2.46 9.27
N TRP A 18 10.74 -2.61 9.63
CA TRP A 18 9.95 -3.76 9.21
C TRP A 18 9.89 -3.89 7.69
N GLY A 19 9.54 -2.81 6.98
CA GLY A 19 9.51 -2.83 5.51
C GLY A 19 10.86 -3.17 4.90
N THR A 20 11.96 -2.65 5.47
CA THR A 20 13.30 -3.04 5.02
C THR A 20 13.52 -4.54 5.21
N LEU A 21 13.24 -5.07 6.40
CA LEU A 21 13.42 -6.49 6.73
C LEU A 21 12.53 -7.41 5.86
N SER A 22 11.26 -7.07 5.71
CA SER A 22 10.30 -7.89 4.97
C SER A 22 10.65 -8.00 3.50
N TRP A 23 11.13 -6.91 2.88
CA TRP A 23 11.49 -6.88 1.47
C TRP A 23 12.88 -7.44 1.15
N THR A 24 13.82 -7.38 2.10
CA THR A 24 15.24 -7.72 1.81
C THR A 24 15.71 -9.01 2.45
N VAL A 25 15.08 -9.45 3.53
CA VAL A 25 15.51 -10.62 4.30
C VAL A 25 14.48 -11.75 4.23
N LEU A 26 13.18 -11.41 4.24
CA LEU A 26 12.12 -12.41 4.20
C LEU A 26 11.72 -12.72 2.74
N PRO A 27 11.47 -14.00 2.38
CA PRO A 27 11.26 -14.38 0.99
C PRO A 27 9.82 -14.20 0.50
N PHE A 28 8.86 -13.90 1.39
CA PHE A 28 7.44 -14.04 1.05
C PHE A 28 6.96 -13.02 0.01
N HIS A 29 7.65 -11.89 -0.18
CA HIS A 29 7.38 -10.99 -1.31
C HIS A 29 7.93 -11.55 -2.62
N THR A 30 9.21 -11.92 -2.65
CA THR A 30 9.91 -12.35 -3.88
C THR A 30 9.37 -13.65 -4.44
N MET A 31 8.84 -14.54 -3.59
CA MET A 31 8.17 -15.77 -4.01
C MET A 31 6.91 -15.56 -4.86
N THR A 32 6.34 -14.35 -4.87
CA THR A 32 5.15 -13.99 -5.64
C THR A 32 5.48 -13.20 -6.91
N MET A 33 6.77 -12.92 -7.14
CA MET A 33 7.24 -12.06 -8.23
C MET A 33 7.92 -12.88 -9.32
N ASN A 34 7.56 -12.61 -10.57
CA ASN A 34 8.10 -13.30 -11.74
C ASN A 34 8.90 -12.34 -12.63
N GLN A 35 9.92 -12.88 -13.29
CA GLN A 35 10.64 -12.20 -14.36
C GLN A 35 10.03 -12.59 -15.71
N ALA A 36 9.98 -11.65 -16.66
CA ALA A 36 9.54 -11.94 -18.02
C ALA A 36 10.60 -12.80 -18.73
N PRO A 37 10.23 -13.93 -19.36
CA PRO A 37 11.20 -14.75 -20.10
C PRO A 37 11.86 -14.02 -21.27
N ASP A 38 11.12 -13.12 -21.94
CA ASP A 38 11.63 -12.21 -22.97
C ASP A 38 11.49 -10.75 -22.48
N GLU A 39 12.41 -10.37 -21.58
CA GLU A 39 12.44 -9.01 -21.02
C GLU A 39 12.67 -7.96 -22.11
N ALA A 40 13.58 -8.21 -23.06
CA ALA A 40 13.91 -7.25 -24.11
C ALA A 40 12.72 -6.97 -25.04
N GLY A 41 12.02 -8.02 -25.48
CA GLY A 41 10.83 -7.88 -26.33
C GLY A 41 9.69 -7.17 -25.60
N LEU A 42 9.42 -7.55 -24.34
CA LEU A 42 8.39 -6.89 -23.54
C LEU A 42 8.72 -5.42 -23.27
N SER A 43 9.97 -5.10 -22.91
CA SER A 43 10.41 -3.72 -22.71
C SER A 43 10.29 -2.88 -23.98
N ALA A 44 10.63 -3.44 -25.15
CA ALA A 44 10.48 -2.73 -26.43
C ALA A 44 9.00 -2.44 -26.74
N ALA A 45 8.10 -3.39 -26.48
CA ALA A 45 6.65 -3.19 -26.66
C ALA A 45 6.10 -2.11 -25.72
N LEU A 46 6.54 -2.10 -24.45
CA LEU A 46 6.14 -1.08 -23.47
C LEU A 46 6.69 0.31 -23.82
N ALA A 47 7.93 0.39 -24.30
CA ALA A 47 8.55 1.65 -24.71
C ALA A 47 7.90 2.28 -25.96
N ALA A 48 7.14 1.51 -26.73
CA ALA A 48 6.37 2.00 -27.87
C ALA A 48 5.04 2.67 -27.47
N LEU A 49 4.64 2.59 -26.19
CA LEU A 49 3.46 3.29 -25.69
C LEU A 49 3.67 4.81 -25.65
N PRO A 50 2.61 5.61 -25.86
CA PRO A 50 2.75 7.05 -26.10
C PRO A 50 3.15 7.84 -24.85
N GLU A 51 2.82 7.35 -23.65
CA GLU A 51 3.06 8.07 -22.40
C GLU A 51 3.23 7.14 -21.20
N SER A 52 3.78 7.67 -20.10
CA SER A 52 3.76 7.02 -18.79
C SER A 52 2.32 7.00 -18.25
N GLY A 53 1.91 5.90 -17.60
CA GLY A 53 0.53 5.78 -17.11
C GLY A 53 0.17 4.38 -16.61
N VAL A 54 -1.13 4.18 -16.36
CA VAL A 54 -1.69 2.87 -15.99
C VAL A 54 -2.48 2.34 -17.17
N TYR A 55 -2.06 1.20 -17.70
CA TYR A 55 -2.71 0.53 -18.83
C TYR A 55 -3.40 -0.75 -18.35
N TYR A 56 -4.63 -0.95 -18.80
CA TYR A 56 -5.39 -2.18 -18.55
C TYR A 56 -5.44 -3.05 -19.80
N ILE A 57 -5.38 -4.36 -19.62
CA ILE A 57 -5.55 -5.35 -20.69
C ILE A 57 -6.69 -6.29 -20.28
N PRO A 58 -7.76 -6.41 -21.09
CA PRO A 58 -8.11 -5.50 -22.18
C PRO A 58 -8.56 -4.13 -21.63
N GLY A 59 -8.12 -3.06 -22.28
CA GLY A 59 -8.54 -1.70 -21.94
C GLY A 59 -10.03 -1.50 -22.21
N MET A 60 -10.70 -0.75 -21.31
CA MET A 60 -12.10 -0.37 -21.48
C MET A 60 -12.29 0.32 -22.83
N PRO A 61 -13.34 -0.03 -23.59
CA PRO A 61 -13.62 0.63 -24.84
C PRO A 61 -13.99 2.09 -24.55
N HIS A 62 -13.41 3.00 -25.32
CA HIS A 62 -13.70 4.43 -25.26
C HIS A 62 -13.81 4.95 -26.69
N ASP A 63 -14.87 5.68 -26.99
CA ASP A 63 -14.99 6.41 -28.26
C ASP A 63 -14.42 7.82 -28.06
N HIS A 64 -13.35 8.15 -28.79
CA HIS A 64 -12.70 9.46 -28.69
C HIS A 64 -13.55 10.63 -29.21
N ALA A 65 -14.59 10.37 -30.03
CA ALA A 65 -15.47 11.38 -30.60
C ALA A 65 -16.73 11.60 -29.76
N THR A 66 -17.31 10.54 -29.20
CA THR A 66 -18.58 10.61 -28.45
C THR A 66 -18.42 10.44 -26.94
N GLY A 67 -17.26 9.97 -26.48
CA GLY A 67 -16.99 9.63 -25.08
C GLY A 67 -17.66 8.34 -24.61
N ALA A 68 -18.47 7.67 -25.44
CA ALA A 68 -19.23 6.48 -25.08
C ALA A 68 -18.99 5.34 -26.08
N ALA A 69 -18.64 4.16 -25.58
CA ALA A 69 -18.50 2.97 -26.41
C ALA A 69 -19.86 2.45 -26.93
N THR A 70 -19.87 1.88 -28.13
CA THR A 70 -21.07 1.20 -28.66
C THR A 70 -21.34 -0.12 -27.93
N PRO A 71 -22.59 -0.63 -27.93
CA PRO A 71 -22.91 -1.92 -27.34
C PRO A 71 -22.04 -3.08 -27.87
N GLU A 72 -21.71 -3.07 -29.16
CA GLU A 72 -20.85 -4.08 -29.79
C GLU A 72 -19.41 -4.01 -29.28
N GLN A 73 -18.87 -2.80 -29.09
CA GLN A 73 -17.54 -2.59 -28.52
C GLN A 73 -17.47 -3.07 -27.06
N VAL A 74 -18.53 -2.83 -26.29
CA VAL A 74 -18.66 -3.31 -24.91
C VAL A 74 -18.72 -4.84 -24.87
N GLU A 75 -19.52 -5.48 -25.74
CA GLU A 75 -19.60 -6.94 -25.77
C GLU A 75 -18.29 -7.58 -26.23
N ALA A 76 -17.62 -7.01 -27.24
CA ALA A 76 -16.31 -7.47 -27.69
C ALA A 76 -15.23 -7.30 -26.61
N TRP A 77 -15.25 -6.21 -25.85
CA TRP A 77 -14.41 -6.04 -24.67
C TRP A 77 -14.74 -7.09 -23.61
N ALA A 78 -16.02 -7.32 -23.29
CA ALA A 78 -16.44 -8.29 -22.29
C ALA A 78 -16.02 -9.72 -22.68
N ALA A 79 -16.10 -10.09 -23.96
CA ALA A 79 -15.61 -11.36 -24.47
C ALA A 79 -14.10 -11.52 -24.28
N ARG A 80 -13.30 -10.50 -24.62
CA ARG A 80 -11.84 -10.51 -24.39
C ARG A 80 -11.50 -10.53 -22.90
N HIS A 81 -12.25 -9.81 -22.07
CA HIS A 81 -12.04 -9.80 -20.62
C HIS A 81 -12.33 -11.19 -20.02
N ARG A 82 -13.39 -11.87 -20.46
CA ARG A 82 -13.69 -13.24 -20.04
C ARG A 82 -12.63 -14.25 -20.52
N ALA A 83 -12.08 -14.05 -21.71
CA ALA A 83 -11.05 -14.92 -22.28
C ALA A 83 -9.65 -14.69 -21.66
N GLY A 84 -9.37 -13.48 -21.20
CA GLY A 84 -8.05 -13.05 -20.77
C GLY A 84 -7.06 -12.86 -21.95
N PRO A 85 -5.79 -12.53 -21.66
CA PRO A 85 -5.23 -12.27 -20.33
C PRO A 85 -5.75 -10.97 -19.71
N LEU A 86 -5.73 -10.92 -18.37
CA LEU A 86 -6.01 -9.71 -17.60
C LEU A 86 -4.70 -9.16 -17.03
N ALA A 87 -4.43 -7.87 -17.23
CA ALA A 87 -3.25 -7.23 -16.69
C ALA A 87 -3.46 -5.74 -16.42
N SER A 88 -2.79 -5.26 -15.38
CA SER A 88 -2.64 -3.83 -15.06
C SER A 88 -1.15 -3.51 -15.12
N ILE A 89 -0.78 -2.60 -16.01
CA ILE A 89 0.60 -2.21 -16.26
C ILE A 89 0.80 -0.80 -15.71
N TYR A 90 1.62 -0.67 -14.68
CA TYR A 90 2.06 0.62 -14.13
C TYR A 90 3.36 1.02 -14.84
N LEU A 91 3.23 1.80 -15.91
CA LEU A 91 4.33 2.15 -16.79
C LEU A 91 4.89 3.53 -16.45
N ARG A 92 6.22 3.57 -16.28
CA ARG A 92 7.00 4.80 -16.32
C ARG A 92 8.05 4.66 -17.43
N LEU A 93 7.92 5.47 -18.47
CA LEU A 93 8.87 5.49 -19.59
C LEU A 93 10.22 6.10 -19.18
N GLU A 94 10.21 7.01 -18.20
CA GLU A 94 11.44 7.58 -17.68
C GLU A 94 12.16 6.59 -16.76
N GLY A 95 13.47 6.43 -16.96
CA GLY A 95 14.33 5.68 -16.04
C GLY A 95 14.49 6.37 -14.68
N ALA A 96 14.93 5.62 -13.67
CA ALA A 96 15.30 6.13 -12.34
C ALA A 96 16.52 5.39 -11.80
N GLN A 97 17.29 6.05 -10.93
CA GLN A 97 18.38 5.38 -10.22
C GLN A 97 17.81 4.34 -9.24
N PRO A 98 18.22 3.06 -9.33
CA PRO A 98 17.84 2.05 -8.36
C PRO A 98 18.28 2.46 -6.95
N MET A 99 17.40 2.29 -5.97
CA MET A 99 17.73 2.48 -4.54
C MET A 99 18.41 3.84 -4.23
N SER A 100 18.01 4.91 -4.91
CA SER A 100 18.57 6.24 -4.63
C SER A 100 18.34 6.65 -3.16
N PRO A 101 19.26 7.39 -2.53
CA PRO A 101 19.10 7.87 -1.14
C PRO A 101 17.77 8.62 -0.89
N ARG A 102 17.25 9.28 -1.93
CA ARG A 102 15.96 9.95 -1.91
C ARG A 102 14.80 9.00 -1.61
N VAL A 103 14.79 7.80 -2.20
CA VAL A 103 13.71 6.82 -2.00
C VAL A 103 13.64 6.39 -0.53
N PHE A 104 14.79 6.15 0.10
CA PHE A 104 14.86 5.80 1.52
C PHE A 104 14.41 6.94 2.43
N ALA A 105 14.88 8.17 2.17
CA ALA A 105 14.49 9.33 2.94
C ALA A 105 12.97 9.59 2.85
N VAL A 106 12.41 9.52 1.63
CA VAL A 106 10.96 9.67 1.41
C VAL A 106 10.20 8.52 2.06
N GLY A 107 10.65 7.27 1.96
CA GLY A 107 10.02 6.12 2.60
C GLY A 107 9.96 6.22 4.12
N PHE A 108 11.04 6.69 4.76
CA PHE A 108 11.04 6.96 6.19
C PHE A 108 10.08 8.10 6.56
N LEU A 109 10.09 9.20 5.80
CA LEU A 109 9.19 10.33 6.03
C LEU A 109 7.72 9.91 5.91
N LEU A 110 7.36 9.13 4.89
CA LEU A 110 6.01 8.58 4.74
C LEU A 110 5.63 7.69 5.93
N SER A 111 6.55 6.83 6.39
CA SER A 111 6.31 5.97 7.57
C SER A 111 6.10 6.81 8.85
N ALA A 112 6.91 7.84 9.07
CA ALA A 112 6.79 8.74 10.21
C ALA A 112 5.51 9.59 10.14
N SER A 113 5.14 10.07 8.96
CA SER A 113 3.88 10.80 8.74
C SER A 113 2.66 9.92 9.02
N SER A 114 2.65 8.67 8.56
CA SER A 114 1.56 7.74 8.85
C SER A 114 1.50 7.39 10.34
N ALA A 115 2.64 7.15 11.00
CA ALA A 115 2.69 6.93 12.45
C ALA A 115 2.22 8.15 13.25
N PHE A 116 2.48 9.36 12.77
CA PHE A 116 1.95 10.59 13.35
C PHE A 116 0.41 10.62 13.30
N LEU A 117 -0.19 10.24 12.18
CA LEU A 117 -1.65 10.14 12.04
C LEU A 117 -2.24 9.10 13.01
N VAL A 118 -1.61 7.94 13.16
CA VAL A 118 -2.03 6.94 14.16
C VAL A 118 -1.95 7.50 15.57
N ALA A 119 -0.85 8.16 15.92
CA ALA A 119 -0.70 8.79 17.23
C ALA A 119 -1.73 9.91 17.47
N LEU A 120 -2.15 10.63 16.42
CA LEU A 120 -3.24 11.60 16.49
C LEU A 120 -4.59 10.93 16.75
N ILE A 121 -4.89 9.82 16.08
CA ILE A 121 -6.11 9.03 16.32
C ILE A 121 -6.16 8.58 17.78
N LEU A 122 -5.06 8.01 18.29
CA LEU A 122 -4.99 7.57 19.69
C LEU A 122 -5.17 8.70 20.69
N LYS A 123 -4.62 9.89 20.39
CA LYS A 123 -4.78 11.09 21.20
C LYS A 123 -6.23 11.56 21.20
N ALA A 124 -6.86 11.65 20.03
CA ALA A 124 -8.22 12.14 19.87
C ALA A 124 -9.24 11.20 20.55
N ALA A 125 -9.05 9.89 20.42
CA ALA A 125 -9.91 8.89 21.03
C ALA A 125 -9.65 8.67 22.54
N ALA A 126 -8.69 9.37 23.14
CA ALA A 126 -8.34 9.29 24.56
C ALA A 126 -8.17 7.86 25.11
N ILE A 127 -7.61 6.96 24.29
CA ILE A 127 -7.57 5.52 24.60
C ILE A 127 -6.73 5.25 25.86
N ALA A 128 -7.39 4.73 26.90
CA ALA A 128 -6.83 4.64 28.24
C ALA A 128 -5.76 3.54 28.39
N THR A 129 -5.98 2.37 27.81
CA THR A 129 -5.12 1.21 28.05
C THR A 129 -4.08 1.01 26.95
N TYR A 130 -2.90 0.51 27.32
CA TYR A 130 -1.84 0.16 26.38
C TYR A 130 -2.32 -0.88 25.35
N ARG A 131 -3.02 -1.92 25.82
CA ARG A 131 -3.53 -2.99 24.96
C ARG A 131 -4.45 -2.47 23.87
N LEU A 132 -5.37 -1.56 24.19
CA LEU A 132 -6.24 -0.95 23.19
C LEU A 132 -5.46 -0.06 22.23
N ARG A 133 -4.51 0.75 22.72
CA ARG A 133 -3.66 1.58 21.84
C ARG A 133 -2.84 0.74 20.86
N ALA A 134 -2.29 -0.39 21.31
CA ALA A 134 -1.55 -1.30 20.45
C ALA A 134 -2.47 -2.00 19.44
N ALA A 135 -3.66 -2.42 19.87
CA ALA A 135 -4.65 -3.06 19.00
C ALA A 135 -5.11 -2.14 17.87
N ILE A 136 -5.16 -0.82 18.07
CA ILE A 136 -5.47 0.14 16.99
C ILE A 136 -4.45 0.04 15.86
N GLY A 137 -3.15 -0.15 16.15
CA GLY A 137 -2.15 -0.36 15.10
C GLY A 137 -2.43 -1.61 14.26
N ALA A 138 -2.73 -2.73 14.91
CA ALA A 138 -3.11 -3.96 14.21
C ALA A 138 -4.38 -3.78 13.37
N LEU A 139 -5.40 -3.11 13.91
CA LEU A 139 -6.65 -2.81 13.20
C LEU A 139 -6.41 -1.91 11.97
N ILE A 140 -5.48 -0.96 12.05
CA ILE A 140 -5.07 -0.14 10.90
C ILE A 140 -4.41 -1.02 9.84
N GLY A 141 -3.52 -1.93 10.25
CA GLY A 141 -2.92 -2.90 9.33
C GLY A 141 -3.97 -3.76 8.62
N VAL A 142 -4.96 -4.28 9.34
CA VAL A 142 -6.08 -5.04 8.77
C VAL A 142 -6.94 -4.18 7.85
N PHE A 143 -7.24 -2.94 8.24
CA PHE A 143 -7.98 -2.00 7.40
C PHE A 143 -7.26 -1.75 6.08
N LEU A 144 -5.94 -1.52 6.12
CA LEU A 144 -5.12 -1.34 4.92
C LEU A 144 -5.08 -2.62 4.07
N ALA A 145 -4.90 -3.79 4.68
CA ALA A 145 -4.92 -5.07 3.96
C ALA A 145 -6.25 -5.28 3.19
N ILE A 146 -7.38 -4.85 3.76
CA ILE A 146 -8.68 -4.93 3.07
C ILE A 146 -8.76 -3.88 1.97
N GLN A 147 -8.52 -2.61 2.31
CA GLN A 147 -8.82 -1.49 1.41
C GLN A 147 -7.79 -1.28 0.30
N ALA A 148 -6.53 -1.63 0.54
CA ALA A 148 -5.44 -1.48 -0.43
C ALA A 148 -5.22 -2.77 -1.22
N ASP A 149 -5.17 -3.94 -0.56
CA ASP A 149 -4.76 -5.17 -1.23
C ASP A 149 -5.96 -6.01 -1.68
N LEU A 150 -6.91 -6.28 -0.78
CA LEU A 150 -8.07 -7.13 -1.11
C LEU A 150 -9.00 -6.46 -2.13
N MET A 151 -9.10 -5.13 -2.12
CA MET A 151 -9.83 -4.40 -3.16
C MET A 151 -9.15 -4.51 -4.52
N LEU A 152 -7.82 -4.44 -4.60
CA LEU A 152 -7.10 -4.65 -5.86
C LEU A 152 -7.22 -6.09 -6.36
N TRP A 153 -7.17 -7.07 -5.47
CA TRP A 153 -7.48 -8.47 -5.82
C TRP A 153 -8.88 -8.61 -6.42
N ASN A 154 -9.91 -8.01 -5.79
CA ASN A 154 -11.29 -8.13 -6.23
C ASN A 154 -11.57 -7.40 -7.55
N TYR A 155 -11.10 -6.16 -7.69
CA TYR A 155 -11.45 -5.32 -8.84
C TYR A 155 -10.43 -5.41 -9.97
N MET A 156 -9.15 -5.54 -9.65
CA MET A 156 -8.05 -5.51 -10.61
C MET A 156 -7.45 -6.90 -10.88
N PHE A 157 -8.01 -7.96 -10.29
CA PHE A 157 -7.62 -9.36 -10.49
C PHE A 157 -6.13 -9.63 -10.20
N PHE A 158 -5.57 -8.93 -9.21
CA PHE A 158 -4.20 -9.20 -8.76
C PHE A 158 -4.07 -10.66 -8.29
N PRO A 159 -2.90 -11.32 -8.49
CA PRO A 159 -2.69 -12.67 -7.99
C PRO A 159 -2.93 -12.79 -6.48
N LEU A 160 -3.60 -13.87 -6.05
CA LEU A 160 -3.99 -14.05 -4.65
C LEU A 160 -2.76 -14.20 -3.73
N ASP A 161 -1.74 -14.94 -4.17
CA ASP A 161 -0.49 -15.11 -3.44
C ASP A 161 0.23 -13.79 -3.20
N HIS A 162 0.36 -12.95 -4.23
CA HIS A 162 0.88 -11.59 -4.13
C HIS A 162 0.06 -10.75 -3.14
N THR A 163 -1.26 -10.80 -3.26
CA THR A 163 -2.18 -10.07 -2.38
C THR A 163 -1.98 -10.48 -0.92
N LEU A 164 -1.92 -11.78 -0.62
CA LEU A 164 -1.73 -12.29 0.73
C LEU A 164 -0.37 -11.88 1.33
N ALA A 165 0.69 -11.85 0.51
CA ALA A 165 2.00 -11.35 0.93
C ALA A 165 1.96 -9.87 1.34
N MET A 166 1.28 -9.03 0.55
CA MET A 166 1.11 -7.60 0.86
C MET A 166 0.24 -7.38 2.11
N MET A 167 -0.86 -8.13 2.25
CA MET A 167 -1.71 -8.09 3.43
C MET A 167 -0.95 -8.47 4.70
N LEU A 168 -0.13 -9.53 4.63
CA LEU A 168 0.72 -9.95 5.75
C LEU A 168 1.70 -8.84 6.14
N ASP A 169 2.36 -8.23 5.15
CA ASP A 169 3.31 -7.14 5.37
C ASP A 169 2.66 -5.94 6.07
N ALA A 170 1.48 -5.52 5.59
CA ALA A 170 0.72 -4.41 6.17
C ALA A 170 0.28 -4.71 7.60
N VAL A 171 -0.30 -5.89 7.86
CA VAL A 171 -0.77 -6.28 9.20
C VAL A 171 0.39 -6.39 10.17
N ALA A 172 1.48 -7.06 9.80
CA ALA A 172 2.65 -7.23 10.65
C ALA A 172 3.32 -5.88 10.94
N GLY A 173 3.59 -5.08 9.92
CA GLY A 173 4.25 -3.78 10.05
C GLY A 173 3.48 -2.81 10.95
N TRP A 174 2.17 -2.69 10.76
CA TRP A 174 1.34 -1.80 11.56
C TRP A 174 1.05 -2.33 12.96
N THR A 175 1.08 -3.65 13.16
CA THR A 175 1.06 -4.23 14.52
C THR A 175 2.32 -3.83 15.29
N LEU A 176 3.51 -3.98 14.69
CA LEU A 176 4.79 -3.61 15.30
C LEU A 176 4.87 -2.10 15.57
N ALA A 177 4.51 -1.27 14.59
CA ALA A 177 4.47 0.18 14.75
C ALA A 177 3.46 0.60 15.83
N GLY A 178 2.29 -0.06 15.88
CA GLY A 178 1.26 0.15 16.90
C GLY A 178 1.77 -0.10 18.32
N LEU A 179 2.52 -1.18 18.54
CA LEU A 179 3.15 -1.49 19.84
C LEU A 179 4.10 -0.36 20.28
N ALA A 180 4.91 0.16 19.35
CA ALA A 180 5.86 1.23 19.62
C ALA A 180 5.17 2.57 19.92
N ILE A 181 4.17 2.95 19.11
CA ILE A 181 3.35 4.16 19.32
C ILE A 181 2.63 4.08 20.67
N ALA A 182 2.02 2.93 20.98
CA ALA A 182 1.28 2.71 22.21
C ALA A 182 2.14 2.85 23.48
N ALA A 183 3.43 2.52 23.39
CA ALA A 183 4.38 2.61 24.49
C ALA A 183 4.73 4.08 24.83
N VAL A 184 4.77 4.95 23.82
CA VAL A 184 5.06 6.39 23.99
C VAL A 184 3.80 7.17 24.39
N MET A 185 2.66 6.81 23.79
CA MET A 185 1.38 7.46 24.05
C MET A 185 0.85 7.04 25.42
N ARG A 186 0.86 7.96 26.40
CA ARG A 186 0.28 7.73 27.73
C ARG A 186 -1.18 8.21 27.78
N PRO A 187 -2.04 7.57 28.60
CA PRO A 187 -3.41 8.03 28.80
C PRO A 187 -3.47 9.49 29.26
N ALA A 188 -4.51 10.21 28.87
CA ALA A 188 -4.85 11.49 29.47
C ALA A 188 -5.10 11.29 30.97
N ARG A 189 -4.60 12.19 31.82
CA ARG A 189 -4.96 12.15 33.25
C ARG A 189 -6.49 12.33 33.35
N PRO A 190 -7.19 11.59 34.22
CA PRO A 190 -8.58 11.88 34.50
C PRO A 190 -8.72 13.34 34.95
N VAL A 191 -9.68 14.06 34.38
CA VAL A 191 -10.08 15.36 34.92
C VAL A 191 -10.81 15.06 36.24
N PRO A 192 -10.41 15.66 37.39
CA PRO A 192 -11.14 15.49 38.64
C PRO A 192 -12.60 15.92 38.46
N PRO A 193 -13.58 15.25 39.11
CA PRO A 193 -14.95 15.74 39.08
C PRO A 193 -14.98 17.17 39.61
N LEU A 194 -15.75 18.04 38.94
CA LEU A 194 -16.00 19.39 39.43
C LEU A 194 -16.68 19.26 40.80
N ALA A 195 -16.03 19.84 41.83
CA ALA A 195 -16.54 19.91 43.19
C ALA A 195 -17.76 20.83 43.29
#